data_AF-A0A2E9XC54-F1
#
_entry.id   AF-A0A2E9XC54-F1
#
_cell.length_a   1.000
_cell.length_b   1.000
_cell.length_c   1.000
_cell.angle_alpha   90.00
_cell.angle_beta   90.00
_cell.angle_gamma   90.00
#
_symmetry.space_group_name_H-M   'P 1'
#
loop_
_entity.id
_entity.type
_entity.pdbx_description
1 polymer ?
#
loop_
_entity_poly.entity_id
_entity_poly.type
_entity_poly.pdbx_seq_one_letter_code
_entity_poly.pdbx_strand_id
1 'polypeptide(L)'
;MHELIAVGNDIDAALEIARKLNGISYINDQLDATKLPFRTLVRAMTDDPSQLNGTNDAGSYLAFSRCIRERPESAVAGATSPGITAIFPLLHHPDFTHEQADSHWRDIHAPLALKHHPGMWDYTQLSIVQTFSGTPIDGFALVGFKSLIDMKERFFGDDHDRETIYNDVATFADSNSPRRVITTEIINKSRPPVPETSWAQG
;
A
#
# COMPACT_ATOMS: atom_id res chain seq x y z
N MET A 1 16.07 -13.36 1.99
CA MET A 1 15.65 -12.09 1.37
C MET A 1 14.41 -11.60 2.07
N HIS A 2 14.34 -10.28 2.33
CA HIS A 2 13.19 -9.64 2.97
C HIS A 2 12.51 -8.70 1.98
N GLU A 3 11.22 -8.42 2.20
CA GLU A 3 10.52 -7.40 1.43
C GLU A 3 10.88 -6.01 1.97
N LEU A 4 11.60 -5.25 1.14
CA LEU A 4 11.96 -3.88 1.42
C LEU A 4 11.10 -2.93 0.60
N ILE A 5 10.78 -1.79 1.20
CA ILE A 5 9.98 -0.72 0.62
C ILE A 5 10.84 0.54 0.51
N ALA A 6 10.76 1.22 -0.61
CA ALA A 6 11.27 2.58 -0.76
C ALA A 6 10.14 3.49 -1.24
N VAL A 7 10.05 4.69 -0.68
CA VAL A 7 9.13 5.75 -1.14
C VAL A 7 9.94 6.98 -1.52
N GLY A 8 9.51 7.64 -2.60
CA GLY A 8 10.28 8.73 -3.15
C GLY A 8 9.56 9.55 -4.21
N ASN A 9 10.31 10.40 -4.91
CA ASN A 9 9.77 11.32 -5.92
C ASN A 9 10.40 11.16 -7.31
N ASP A 10 11.50 10.42 -7.41
CA ASP A 10 12.16 10.10 -8.69
C ASP A 10 11.49 8.87 -9.34
N ILE A 11 10.72 9.12 -10.40
CA ILE A 11 9.99 8.10 -11.16
C ILE A 11 10.96 7.21 -11.94
N ASP A 12 11.97 7.78 -12.56
CA ASP A 12 12.90 7.03 -13.42
C ASP A 12 13.75 6.08 -12.56
N ALA A 13 14.24 6.56 -11.42
CA ALA A 13 14.96 5.73 -10.45
C ALA A 13 14.09 4.60 -9.89
N ALA A 14 12.83 4.89 -9.55
CA ALA A 14 11.89 3.88 -9.04
C ALA A 14 11.63 2.77 -10.07
N LEU A 15 11.39 3.15 -11.33
CA LEU A 15 11.18 2.21 -12.44
C LEU A 15 12.42 1.35 -12.71
N GLU A 16 13.61 1.97 -12.73
CA GLU A 16 14.87 1.27 -12.97
C GLU A 16 15.16 0.24 -11.86
N ILE A 17 15.03 0.64 -10.60
CA ILE A 17 15.32 -0.21 -9.45
C ILE A 17 14.30 -1.34 -9.34
N ALA A 18 13.00 -1.05 -9.49
CA ALA A 18 11.97 -2.09 -9.48
C ALA A 18 12.22 -3.13 -10.59
N ARG A 19 12.62 -2.70 -11.80
CA ARG A 19 12.98 -3.62 -12.88
C ARG A 19 14.22 -4.44 -12.55
N LYS A 20 15.30 -3.80 -12.09
CA LYS A 20 16.57 -4.45 -11.72
C LYS A 20 16.36 -5.53 -10.65
N LEU A 21 15.52 -5.25 -9.67
CA LEU A 21 15.24 -6.15 -8.54
C LEU A 21 14.06 -7.10 -8.80
N ASN A 22 13.48 -7.11 -10.01
CA ASN A 22 12.27 -7.87 -10.33
C ASN A 22 11.09 -7.56 -9.40
N GLY A 23 11.07 -6.37 -8.82
CA GLY A 23 10.08 -5.89 -7.85
C GLY A 23 8.86 -5.23 -8.48
N ILE A 24 8.13 -4.50 -7.66
CA ILE A 24 6.93 -3.76 -8.01
C ILE A 24 7.20 -2.27 -7.85
N SER A 25 6.72 -1.46 -8.80
CA SER A 25 6.69 0.00 -8.67
C SER A 25 5.26 0.51 -8.75
N TYR A 26 4.92 1.45 -7.87
CA TYR A 26 3.70 2.23 -7.89
C TYR A 26 4.03 3.67 -8.25
N ILE A 27 3.43 4.20 -9.31
CA ILE A 27 3.80 5.50 -9.88
C ILE A 27 2.60 6.45 -9.90
N ASN A 28 2.78 7.63 -9.32
CA ASN A 28 1.93 8.80 -9.57
C ASN A 28 2.62 9.73 -10.59
N ASP A 29 2.17 9.67 -11.84
CA ASP A 29 2.69 10.45 -12.95
C ASP A 29 1.99 11.81 -13.14
N GLN A 30 1.06 12.18 -12.24
CA GLN A 30 0.35 13.45 -12.35
C GLN A 30 1.26 14.65 -12.01
N LEU A 31 1.13 15.72 -12.79
CA LEU A 31 2.03 16.88 -12.78
C LEU A 31 1.91 17.74 -11.50
N ASP A 32 0.76 17.74 -10.82
CA ASP A 32 0.49 18.54 -9.61
C ASP A 32 0.98 17.86 -8.30
N ALA A 33 2.17 17.26 -8.34
CA ALA A 33 2.71 16.44 -7.25
C ALA A 33 3.27 17.22 -6.05
N THR A 34 3.28 18.56 -6.08
CA THR A 34 3.95 19.40 -5.06
C THR A 34 3.33 19.33 -3.65
N LYS A 35 2.25 18.57 -3.46
CA LYS A 35 1.57 18.38 -2.16
C LYS A 35 1.42 16.91 -1.74
N LEU A 36 2.04 15.97 -2.45
CA LEU A 36 1.98 14.54 -2.10
C LEU A 36 3.12 14.17 -1.13
N PRO A 37 2.92 13.21 -0.21
CA PRO A 37 3.99 12.74 0.67
C PRO A 37 5.11 12.02 -0.10
N PHE A 38 4.78 11.43 -1.25
CA PHE A 38 5.69 10.81 -2.21
C PHE A 38 4.95 10.62 -3.54
N ARG A 39 5.68 10.35 -4.62
CA ARG A 39 5.13 9.99 -5.94
C ARG A 39 5.33 8.53 -6.30
N THR A 40 6.32 7.88 -5.69
CA THR A 40 6.69 6.51 -5.99
C THR A 40 6.72 5.66 -4.73
N LEU A 41 6.33 4.39 -4.88
CA LEU A 41 6.60 3.34 -3.90
C LEU A 41 7.16 2.13 -4.65
N VAL A 42 8.29 1.60 -4.20
CA VAL A 42 8.91 0.39 -4.74
C VAL A 42 8.87 -0.70 -3.67
N ARG A 43 8.51 -1.91 -4.07
CA ARG A 43 8.58 -3.13 -3.25
C ARG A 43 9.53 -4.12 -3.89
N ALA A 44 10.52 -4.61 -3.17
CA ALA A 44 11.48 -5.58 -3.70
C ALA A 44 11.92 -6.59 -2.64
N MET A 45 12.11 -7.84 -3.07
CA MET A 45 12.75 -8.86 -2.24
C MET A 45 14.26 -8.76 -2.41
N THR A 46 14.97 -8.36 -1.36
CA THR A 46 16.45 -8.29 -1.37
C THR A 46 17.00 -8.57 0.04
N ASP A 47 18.28 -8.92 0.12
CA ASP A 47 19.06 -8.99 1.35
C ASP A 47 20.00 -7.79 1.53
N ASP A 48 20.01 -6.86 0.58
CA ASP A 48 20.83 -5.65 0.59
C ASP A 48 19.97 -4.37 0.46
N PRO A 49 19.69 -3.67 1.58
CA PRO A 49 18.93 -2.43 1.56
C PRO A 49 19.55 -1.32 0.70
N SER A 50 20.86 -1.34 0.45
CA SER A 50 21.52 -0.31 -0.36
C SER A 50 21.11 -0.36 -1.83
N GLN A 51 20.52 -1.46 -2.29
CA GLN A 51 19.98 -1.59 -3.65
C GLN A 51 18.77 -0.70 -3.91
N LEU A 52 18.14 -0.14 -2.86
CA LEU A 52 17.06 0.84 -2.95
C LEU A 52 17.54 2.29 -2.87
N ASN A 53 18.86 2.53 -2.80
CA ASN A 53 19.39 3.89 -2.77
C ASN A 53 19.04 4.66 -4.04
N GLY A 54 18.61 5.91 -3.87
CA GLY A 54 18.25 6.81 -4.99
C GLY A 54 16.77 6.80 -5.34
N THR A 55 15.98 5.84 -4.86
CA THR A 55 14.49 5.84 -4.95
C THR A 55 13.80 6.14 -3.61
N ASN A 56 14.58 6.36 -2.54
CA ASN A 56 14.13 6.43 -1.16
C ASN A 56 14.27 7.83 -0.52
N ASP A 57 14.18 8.90 -1.32
CA ASP A 57 14.33 10.28 -0.81
C ASP A 57 13.25 10.69 0.21
N ALA A 58 12.10 10.01 0.21
CA ALA A 58 11.06 10.18 1.24
C ALA A 58 11.10 9.12 2.35
N GLY A 59 11.65 7.93 2.09
CA GLY A 59 11.94 6.94 3.12
C GLY A 59 12.19 5.52 2.62
N SER A 60 12.71 4.67 3.50
CA SER A 60 12.91 3.24 3.25
C SER A 60 12.63 2.39 4.47
N TYR A 61 12.02 1.23 4.25
CA TYR A 61 11.41 0.40 5.30
C TYR A 61 11.57 -1.10 5.03
N LEU A 62 11.53 -1.88 6.10
CA LEU A 62 11.28 -3.33 6.09
C LEU A 62 9.82 -3.56 6.48
N ALA A 63 9.11 -4.45 5.79
CA ALA A 63 7.70 -4.72 6.10
C ALA A 63 7.32 -6.20 6.11
N PHE A 64 6.29 -6.52 6.90
CA PHE A 64 5.47 -7.71 6.70
C PHE A 64 4.34 -7.39 5.73
N SER A 65 4.27 -8.17 4.65
CA SER A 65 3.24 -8.04 3.62
C SER A 65 2.15 -9.09 3.80
N ARG A 66 0.89 -8.64 3.73
CA ARG A 66 -0.30 -9.48 3.80
C ARG A 66 -1.21 -9.17 2.61
N CYS A 67 -1.38 -10.13 1.71
CA CYS A 67 -2.39 -10.04 0.65
C CYS A 67 -3.74 -10.41 1.25
N ILE A 68 -4.64 -9.43 1.35
CA ILE A 68 -5.99 -9.58 1.92
C ILE A 68 -6.99 -9.97 0.82
N ARG A 69 -6.85 -9.34 -0.35
CA ARG A 69 -7.62 -9.65 -1.57
C ARG A 69 -6.70 -9.50 -2.77
N GLU A 70 -6.67 -10.50 -3.63
CA GLU A 70 -5.98 -10.42 -4.91
C GLU A 70 -7.01 -10.18 -6.01
N ARG A 71 -6.70 -9.26 -6.94
CA ARG A 71 -7.53 -9.09 -8.13
C ARG A 71 -7.51 -10.34 -9.00
N PRO A 72 -8.60 -10.69 -9.70
CA PRO A 72 -8.65 -11.88 -10.54
C PRO A 72 -7.79 -11.76 -11.81
N GLU A 73 -7.51 -10.54 -12.29
CA GLU A 73 -6.72 -10.29 -13.49
C GLU A 73 -5.22 -10.36 -13.22
N SER A 74 -4.54 -11.24 -13.96
CA SER A 74 -3.09 -11.35 -13.94
C SER A 74 -2.41 -10.11 -14.55
N ALA A 75 -1.30 -9.69 -13.95
CA ALA A 75 -0.42 -8.69 -14.54
C ALA A 75 0.45 -9.29 -15.63
N VAL A 76 0.80 -8.48 -16.64
CA VAL A 76 1.85 -8.79 -17.61
C VAL A 76 3.16 -8.21 -17.08
N ALA A 77 4.19 -9.05 -16.93
CA ALA A 77 5.48 -8.65 -16.38
C ALA A 77 6.07 -7.44 -17.12
N GLY A 78 6.43 -6.39 -16.39
CA GLY A 78 7.03 -5.15 -16.89
C GLY A 78 6.05 -4.19 -17.58
N ALA A 79 4.77 -4.55 -17.69
CA ALA A 79 3.72 -3.65 -18.18
C ALA A 79 2.91 -3.06 -17.01
N THR A 80 2.24 -1.94 -17.26
CA THR A 80 1.27 -1.38 -16.32
C THR A 80 0.15 -2.36 -16.09
N SER A 81 -0.07 -2.70 -14.82
CA SER A 81 -1.16 -3.56 -14.38
C SER A 81 -2.51 -2.86 -14.56
N PRO A 82 -3.60 -3.61 -14.77
CA PRO A 82 -4.94 -3.05 -14.86
C PRO A 82 -5.31 -2.21 -13.63
N GLY A 83 -6.09 -1.15 -13.85
CA GLY A 83 -6.68 -0.33 -12.79
C GLY A 83 -5.71 0.66 -12.14
N ILE A 84 -6.04 1.05 -10.91
CA ILE A 84 -5.25 1.97 -10.09
C ILE A 84 -5.07 1.41 -8.68
N THR A 85 -4.05 1.88 -7.97
CA THR A 85 -3.84 1.58 -6.55
C THR A 85 -3.88 2.88 -5.75
N ALA A 86 -4.73 2.93 -4.73
CA ALA A 86 -4.69 3.98 -3.71
C ALA A 86 -3.81 3.50 -2.54
N ILE A 87 -2.75 4.24 -2.25
CA ILE A 87 -1.80 3.99 -1.19
C ILE A 87 -2.14 4.88 -0.01
N PHE A 88 -2.38 4.28 1.16
CA PHE A 88 -2.68 4.99 2.41
C PHE A 88 -1.54 4.77 3.40
N PRO A 89 -0.64 5.76 3.60
CA PRO A 89 0.31 5.73 4.69
C PRO A 89 -0.42 5.78 6.03
N LEU A 90 0.00 4.98 6.98
CA LEU A 90 -0.66 4.81 8.27
C LEU A 90 0.29 5.20 9.40
N LEU A 91 -0.19 6.07 10.29
CA LEU A 91 0.35 6.23 11.63
C LEU A 91 -0.61 5.56 12.62
N HIS A 92 -0.09 4.86 13.62
CA HIS A 92 -0.91 4.28 14.68
C HIS A 92 -1.56 5.38 15.54
N HIS A 93 -2.75 5.12 16.04
CA HIS A 93 -3.44 6.01 16.98
C HIS A 93 -2.55 6.26 18.22
N PRO A 94 -2.44 7.49 18.76
CA PRO A 94 -1.51 7.81 19.85
C PRO A 94 -1.64 6.97 21.13
N ASP A 95 -2.83 6.41 21.37
CA ASP A 95 -3.11 5.54 22.52
C ASP A 95 -2.77 4.06 22.28
N PHE A 96 -2.35 3.71 21.06
CA PHE A 96 -1.98 2.35 20.67
C PHE A 96 -0.47 2.27 20.47
N THR A 97 0.09 1.09 20.69
CA THR A 97 1.41 0.74 20.14
C THR A 97 1.28 0.37 18.66
N HIS A 98 2.40 0.38 17.95
CA HIS A 98 2.49 -0.14 16.59
C HIS A 98 1.85 -1.54 16.47
N GLU A 99 2.21 -2.46 17.38
CA GLU A 99 1.74 -3.85 17.35
C GLU A 99 0.24 -3.99 17.61
N GLN A 100 -0.32 -3.13 18.49
CA GLN A 100 -1.76 -3.10 18.74
C GLN A 100 -2.52 -2.56 17.53
N ALA A 101 -2.02 -1.49 16.90
CA ALA A 101 -2.63 -0.93 15.71
C ALA A 101 -2.55 -1.90 14.53
N ASP A 102 -1.39 -2.56 14.32
CA ASP A 102 -1.24 -3.60 13.30
C ASP A 102 -2.20 -4.78 13.53
N SER A 103 -2.37 -5.21 14.77
CA SER A 103 -3.27 -6.32 15.10
C SER A 103 -4.73 -5.95 14.86
N HIS A 104 -5.16 -4.75 15.26
CA HIS A 104 -6.50 -4.25 14.93
C HIS A 104 -6.68 -4.13 13.42
N TRP A 105 -5.70 -3.55 12.73
CA TRP A 105 -5.73 -3.36 11.28
C TRP A 105 -5.84 -4.69 10.52
N ARG A 106 -5.11 -5.71 10.96
CA ARG A 106 -5.10 -7.04 10.37
C ARG A 106 -6.36 -7.84 10.69
N ASP A 107 -6.74 -7.91 11.96
CA ASP A 107 -7.71 -8.90 12.43
C ASP A 107 -9.15 -8.36 12.49
N ILE A 108 -9.32 -7.04 12.59
CA ILE A 108 -10.63 -6.38 12.72
C ILE A 108 -10.94 -5.56 11.47
N HIS A 109 -10.04 -4.63 11.11
CA HIS A 109 -10.28 -3.75 9.98
C HIS A 109 -10.29 -4.50 8.65
N ALA A 110 -9.38 -5.45 8.41
CA ALA A 110 -9.29 -6.10 7.11
C ALA A 110 -10.60 -6.84 6.70
N PRO A 111 -11.23 -7.68 7.56
CA PRO A 111 -12.54 -8.26 7.25
C PRO A 111 -13.65 -7.21 7.06
N LEU A 112 -13.63 -6.14 7.86
CA LEU A 112 -14.60 -5.05 7.75
C LEU A 112 -14.45 -4.32 6.39
N ALA A 113 -13.22 -3.99 6.02
CA ALA A 113 -12.87 -3.35 4.77
C ALA A 113 -13.33 -4.17 3.56
N LEU A 114 -13.18 -5.51 3.58
CA LEU A 114 -13.64 -6.39 2.51
C LEU A 114 -15.16 -6.34 2.29
N LYS A 115 -15.94 -6.11 3.37
CA LYS A 115 -17.41 -6.02 3.35
C LYS A 115 -17.91 -4.64 2.91
N HIS A 116 -17.24 -3.57 3.36
CA HIS A 116 -17.74 -2.20 3.24
C HIS A 116 -17.10 -1.40 2.09
N HIS A 117 -16.12 -1.97 1.37
CA HIS A 117 -15.54 -1.40 0.16
C HIS A 117 -15.88 -2.22 -1.10
N PRO A 118 -17.08 -2.05 -1.70
CA PRO A 118 -17.54 -2.89 -2.82
C PRO A 118 -16.78 -2.65 -4.14
N GLY A 119 -15.98 -1.58 -4.23
CA GLY A 119 -15.05 -1.33 -5.32
C GLY A 119 -13.65 -1.90 -5.10
N MET A 120 -13.33 -2.41 -3.90
CA MET A 120 -12.02 -2.97 -3.58
C MET A 120 -11.75 -4.20 -4.42
N TRP A 121 -10.82 -4.06 -5.35
CA TRP A 121 -10.47 -5.08 -6.33
C TRP A 121 -9.22 -5.86 -5.92
N ASP A 122 -8.32 -5.20 -5.20
CA ASP A 122 -7.08 -5.74 -4.64
C ASP A 122 -6.84 -5.07 -3.28
N TYR A 123 -6.26 -5.77 -2.32
CA TYR A 123 -5.90 -5.20 -1.04
C TYR A 123 -4.69 -5.89 -0.43
N THR A 124 -3.61 -5.13 -0.23
CA THR A 124 -2.41 -5.55 0.50
C THR A 124 -2.16 -4.62 1.68
N GLN A 125 -1.81 -5.20 2.83
CA GLN A 125 -1.28 -4.46 3.97
C GLN A 125 0.23 -4.63 4.02
N LEU A 126 0.96 -3.52 4.11
CA LEU A 126 2.38 -3.50 4.43
C LEU A 126 2.53 -2.96 5.85
N SER A 127 2.86 -3.84 6.80
CA SER A 127 3.12 -3.47 8.19
C SER A 127 4.61 -3.22 8.39
N ILE A 128 5.00 -2.00 8.75
CA ILE A 128 6.42 -1.62 8.84
C ILE A 128 7.03 -2.20 10.13
N VAL A 129 8.05 -3.03 9.95
CA VAL A 129 8.83 -3.62 11.06
C VAL A 129 9.99 -2.71 11.46
N GLN A 130 10.60 -2.04 10.48
CA GLN A 130 11.75 -1.18 10.71
C GLN A 130 11.77 -0.04 9.69
N THR A 131 12.05 1.16 10.17
CA THR A 131 12.38 2.32 9.34
C THR A 131 13.90 2.43 9.23
N PHE A 132 14.42 2.43 8.00
CA PHE A 132 15.85 2.66 7.74
C PHE A 132 16.14 4.14 7.50
N SER A 133 15.21 4.87 6.85
CA SER A 133 15.32 6.31 6.59
C SER A 133 13.94 6.93 6.36
N GLY A 134 13.85 8.26 6.46
CA GLY A 134 12.60 9.00 6.29
C GLY A 134 11.77 9.09 7.56
N THR A 135 10.51 9.52 7.40
CA THR A 135 9.56 9.63 8.51
C THR A 135 9.09 8.24 8.94
N PRO A 136 9.12 7.90 10.24
CA PRO A 136 8.51 6.67 10.73
C PRO A 136 7.04 6.59 10.32
N ILE A 137 6.66 5.47 9.72
CA ILE A 137 5.30 5.14 9.29
C ILE A 137 5.03 3.72 9.79
N ASP A 138 3.82 3.45 10.26
CA ASP A 138 3.42 2.13 10.78
C ASP A 138 3.01 1.17 9.67
N GLY A 139 2.50 1.70 8.55
CA GLY A 139 2.13 0.85 7.43
C GLY A 139 1.74 1.59 6.16
N PHE A 140 1.55 0.81 5.10
CA PHE A 140 0.93 1.26 3.86
C PHE A 140 -0.21 0.30 3.49
N ALA A 141 -1.44 0.82 3.43
CA ALA A 141 -2.54 0.11 2.80
C ALA A 141 -2.46 0.32 1.28
N LEU A 142 -2.38 -0.77 0.50
CA LEU A 142 -2.43 -0.71 -0.95
C LEU A 142 -3.78 -1.25 -1.40
N VAL A 143 -4.67 -0.37 -1.86
CA VAL A 143 -6.03 -0.74 -2.26
C VAL A 143 -6.21 -0.53 -3.76
N GLY A 144 -6.37 -1.62 -4.49
CA GLY A 144 -6.61 -1.61 -5.93
C GLY A 144 -8.07 -1.41 -6.29
N PHE A 145 -8.32 -0.67 -7.36
CA PHE A 145 -9.63 -0.45 -7.95
C PHE A 145 -9.54 -0.65 -9.47
N LYS A 146 -10.62 -1.16 -10.08
CA LYS A 146 -10.68 -1.39 -11.53
C LYS A 146 -10.53 -0.10 -12.34
N SER A 147 -10.94 1.04 -11.78
CA SER A 147 -10.77 2.37 -12.38
C SER A 147 -10.79 3.46 -11.31
N LEU A 148 -10.43 4.69 -11.71
CA LEU A 148 -10.59 5.86 -10.87
C LEU A 148 -12.06 6.17 -10.56
N ILE A 149 -12.98 5.80 -11.46
CA ILE A 149 -14.42 5.94 -11.27
C ILE A 149 -14.89 4.98 -10.17
N ASP A 150 -14.49 3.71 -10.24
CA ASP A 150 -14.82 2.72 -9.19
C ASP A 150 -14.28 3.15 -7.83
N MET A 151 -13.06 3.69 -7.77
CA MET A 151 -12.51 4.23 -6.52
C MET A 151 -13.31 5.42 -5.99
N LYS A 152 -13.95 6.24 -6.83
CA LYS A 152 -14.72 7.40 -6.38
C LYS A 152 -16.14 7.03 -5.98
N GLU A 153 -16.79 6.20 -6.78
CA GLU A 153 -18.23 5.91 -6.69
C GLU A 153 -18.53 4.65 -5.87
N ARG A 154 -17.55 3.75 -5.74
CA ARG A 154 -17.71 2.46 -5.05
C ARG A 154 -16.66 2.27 -3.95
N PHE A 155 -16.05 3.36 -3.48
CA PHE A 155 -15.16 3.28 -2.31
C PHE A 155 -15.93 2.74 -1.12
N PHE A 156 -17.14 3.23 -0.88
CA PHE A 156 -18.07 2.74 0.12
C PHE A 156 -19.33 2.23 -0.59
N GLY A 157 -20.09 1.31 0.02
CA GLY A 157 -21.39 0.91 -0.52
C GLY A 157 -22.46 1.98 -0.29
N ASP A 158 -22.54 2.50 0.93
CA ASP A 158 -23.44 3.59 1.31
C ASP A 158 -22.84 4.45 2.47
N ASP A 159 -23.66 5.34 3.02
CA ASP A 159 -23.26 6.19 4.15
C ASP A 159 -23.02 5.40 5.45
N HIS A 160 -23.74 4.29 5.65
CA HIS A 160 -23.56 3.43 6.81
C HIS A 160 -22.21 2.68 6.73
N ASP A 161 -21.84 2.18 5.56
CA ASP A 161 -20.53 1.59 5.28
C ASP A 161 -19.41 2.60 5.54
N ARG A 162 -19.59 3.84 5.07
CA ARG A 162 -18.65 4.94 5.27
C ARG A 162 -18.44 5.26 6.75
N GLU A 163 -19.52 5.41 7.51
CA GLU A 163 -19.44 5.68 8.95
C GLU A 163 -18.82 4.51 9.72
N THR A 164 -19.19 3.28 9.37
CA THR A 164 -18.63 2.06 9.97
C THR A 164 -17.11 2.02 9.82
N ILE A 165 -16.60 2.24 8.61
CA ILE A 165 -15.16 2.27 8.35
C ILE A 165 -14.47 3.45 9.03
N TYR A 166 -15.06 4.65 9.03
CA TYR A 166 -14.44 5.80 9.70
C TYR A 166 -14.34 5.62 11.22
N ASN A 167 -15.37 5.06 11.86
CA ASN A 167 -15.34 4.77 13.29
C ASN A 167 -14.29 3.70 13.63
N ASP A 168 -14.16 2.68 12.80
CA ASP A 168 -13.14 1.64 12.97
C ASP A 168 -11.72 2.20 12.76
N VAL A 169 -11.48 2.94 11.68
CA VAL A 169 -10.18 3.58 11.40
C VAL A 169 -9.76 4.51 12.54
N ALA A 170 -10.69 5.29 13.09
CA ALA A 170 -10.41 6.19 14.22
C ALA A 170 -9.95 5.46 15.50
N THR A 171 -10.14 4.13 15.59
CA THR A 171 -9.71 3.33 16.74
C THR A 171 -8.21 3.03 16.69
N PHE A 172 -7.65 2.76 15.50
CA PHE A 172 -6.28 2.26 15.36
C PHE A 172 -5.34 3.19 14.58
N ALA A 173 -5.87 4.15 13.82
CA ALA A 173 -5.09 5.08 13.01
C ALA A 173 -5.09 6.48 13.63
N ASP A 174 -3.95 7.18 13.54
CA ASP A 174 -3.91 8.61 13.83
C ASP A 174 -4.54 9.40 12.67
N SER A 175 -5.39 10.36 13.02
CA SER A 175 -5.91 11.41 12.14
C SER A 175 -4.84 12.21 11.39
N ASN A 176 -3.59 12.22 11.89
CA ASN A 176 -2.43 12.85 11.25
C ASN A 176 -1.74 11.96 10.20
N SER A 177 -2.25 10.76 9.93
CA SER A 177 -1.75 9.89 8.87
C SER A 177 -1.62 10.65 7.53
N PRO A 178 -0.50 10.50 6.79
CA PRO A 178 -0.31 11.22 5.55
C PRO A 178 -1.42 10.98 4.53
N ARG A 179 -1.63 11.96 3.65
CA ARG A 179 -2.65 11.86 2.59
C ARG A 179 -2.38 10.69 1.66
N ARG A 180 -3.46 10.02 1.22
CA ARG A 180 -3.37 8.95 0.23
C ARG A 180 -2.77 9.41 -1.09
N VAL A 181 -2.08 8.51 -1.76
CA VAL A 181 -1.52 8.70 -3.11
C VAL A 181 -2.19 7.73 -4.08
N ILE A 182 -2.62 8.20 -5.24
CA ILE A 182 -3.22 7.35 -6.29
C ILE A 182 -2.14 7.04 -7.32
N THR A 183 -1.95 5.78 -7.67
CA THR A 183 -0.88 5.33 -8.56
C THR A 183 -1.37 4.31 -9.58
N THR A 184 -0.56 4.08 -10.61
CA THR A 184 -0.58 2.83 -11.37
C THR A 184 0.41 1.83 -10.76
N GLU A 185 0.31 0.54 -11.09
CA GLU A 185 1.22 -0.52 -10.60
C GLU A 185 1.93 -1.18 -11.78
N ILE A 186 3.23 -1.46 -11.65
CA ILE A 186 4.00 -2.28 -12.60
C ILE A 186 4.67 -3.39 -11.81
N ILE A 187 4.39 -4.64 -12.20
CA ILE A 187 4.99 -5.84 -11.60
C ILE A 187 6.04 -6.36 -12.57
N ASN A 188 7.32 -6.34 -12.23
CA ASN A 188 8.39 -6.73 -13.16
C ASN A 188 8.58 -8.25 -13.28
N LYS A 189 8.14 -9.03 -12.28
CA LYS A 189 8.17 -10.51 -12.34
C LYS A 189 7.01 -11.14 -11.59
N SER A 190 6.91 -10.91 -10.29
CA SER A 190 5.84 -11.43 -9.44
C SER A 190 5.72 -10.56 -8.19
N ARG A 191 4.57 -10.66 -7.51
CA ARG A 191 4.46 -10.12 -6.15
C ARG A 191 5.39 -10.90 -5.21
N PRO A 192 5.90 -10.28 -4.13
CA PRO A 192 6.58 -11.00 -3.06
C PRO A 192 5.72 -12.15 -2.55
N PRO A 193 6.32 -13.32 -2.25
CA PRO A 193 5.58 -14.44 -1.71
C PRO A 193 4.99 -14.05 -0.34
N VAL A 194 3.70 -14.29 -0.16
CA VAL A 194 2.99 -14.08 1.11
C VAL A 194 2.49 -15.43 1.61
N PRO A 195 2.33 -15.63 2.94
CA PRO A 195 1.72 -16.85 3.47
C PRO A 195 0.32 -17.06 2.89
N GLU A 196 -0.08 -18.31 2.65
CA GLU A 196 -1.46 -18.65 2.31
C GLU A 196 -2.35 -18.38 3.53
N THR A 197 -3.11 -17.30 3.49
CA THR A 197 -4.09 -16.93 4.52
C THR A 197 -5.46 -16.80 3.87
N SER A 198 -6.46 -17.52 4.41
CA SER A 198 -7.84 -17.35 4.00
C SER A 198 -8.49 -16.20 4.76
N TRP A 199 -8.86 -15.15 4.04
CA TRP A 199 -9.65 -14.05 4.59
C TRP A 199 -11.12 -14.28 4.28
N ALA A 200 -12.00 -14.10 5.26
CA ALA A 200 -13.44 -14.16 5.03
C ALA A 200 -13.80 -13.08 4.00
N GLN A 201 -14.16 -13.52 2.79
CA GLN A 201 -14.63 -12.62 1.75
C GLN A 201 -16.06 -12.24 2.12
N GLY A 202 -16.27 -10.96 2.43
CA GLY A 202 -17.59 -10.39 2.73
C GLY A 202 -18.55 -10.47 1.56
#